data_AF-A0A382ERS4-F1
#
_entry.id   AF-A0A382ERS4-F1
#
_cell.length_a   1.000
_cell.length_b   1.000
_cell.length_c   1.000
_cell.angle_alpha   90.00
_cell.angle_beta   90.00
_cell.angle_gamma   90.00
#
_symmetry.space_group_name_H-M   'P 1'
#
loop_
_entity.id
_entity.type
_entity.pdbx_description
1 polymer ?
#
loop_
_entity_poly.entity_id
_entity_poly.type
_entity_poly.pdbx_seq_one_letter_code
_entity_poly.pdbx_strand_id
1 'polypeptide(L)'
;MDEEEADQVLEELWEETEAATETDNGGRSLGFEIEQHGWNFANYAAEPAQQFNTSDAIALFGAESVCSSDEGGCTPTPAAMEWINMVAQAMSGGVCEGMTVAILDRFLVRTDPGAFDVRKDRLVERSLSRLFATQFLGDVIDATAQWRAQPLKAIVAELGRSLSDPRNEQYTIGIYSSHGGHSVLPYQLEWVDRTNVRVYIYDPNWPGEIRWIDMDVKEGTWVFAFAATNPDEAADAWAGGLGTIDLTPISSREAPFPEPFSGAGSGEGAGGLLLAITSPDRNWTLTDADGTTTKGDEAIPGEGGVIASIKGSFGVTTAIVRVPSAQVDIETGSEAFVVVQTETGVASVELAEAGSIGFEVSEETQDLSLDVATGT
;
A
#
# COMPACT_ATOMS: atom_id res chain seq x y z
N MET A 1 16.52 -10.28 -6.73
CA MET A 1 17.23 -11.56 -6.59
C MET A 1 17.01 -12.33 -7.88
N ASP A 2 18.03 -12.86 -8.53
CA ASP A 2 17.78 -13.67 -9.74
C ASP A 2 17.25 -15.07 -9.38
N GLU A 3 16.77 -15.82 -10.38
CA GLU A 3 16.15 -17.12 -10.13
C GLU A 3 17.13 -18.17 -9.60
N GLU A 4 18.40 -18.13 -10.01
CA GLU A 4 19.42 -19.11 -9.58
C GLU A 4 19.80 -18.86 -8.12
N GLU A 5 19.99 -17.58 -7.74
CA GLU A 5 20.21 -17.19 -6.36
C GLU A 5 19.01 -17.58 -5.47
N ALA A 6 17.77 -17.35 -5.94
CA ALA A 6 16.57 -17.73 -5.20
C ALA A 6 16.50 -19.26 -5.00
N ASP A 7 16.73 -20.05 -6.04
CA ASP A 7 16.69 -21.51 -5.96
C ASP A 7 17.77 -22.04 -4.99
N GLN A 8 18.97 -21.45 -4.99
CA GLN A 8 20.03 -21.82 -4.04
C GLN A 8 19.60 -21.54 -2.58
N VAL A 9 19.08 -20.34 -2.31
CA VAL A 9 18.63 -19.96 -0.96
C VAL A 9 17.51 -20.86 -0.49
N LEU A 10 16.55 -21.19 -1.36
CA LEU A 10 15.45 -22.08 -0.99
C LEU A 10 15.95 -23.50 -0.67
N GLU A 11 16.93 -24.01 -1.41
CA GLU A 11 17.54 -25.31 -1.09
C GLU A 11 18.25 -25.27 0.27
N GLU A 12 19.03 -24.23 0.55
CA GLU A 12 19.69 -24.05 1.86
C GLU A 12 18.67 -23.99 3.00
N LEU A 13 17.58 -23.21 2.83
CA LEU A 13 16.51 -23.11 3.82
C LEU A 13 15.78 -24.44 4.04
N TRP A 14 15.55 -25.21 2.98
CA TRP A 14 14.92 -26.53 3.07
C TRP A 14 15.82 -27.55 3.76
N GLU A 15 17.11 -27.64 3.38
CA GLU A 15 18.07 -28.55 4.00
C GLU A 15 18.21 -28.29 5.50
N GLU A 16 18.24 -27.02 5.91
CA GLU A 16 18.24 -26.65 7.32
C GLU A 16 16.97 -27.07 8.04
N THR A 17 15.81 -26.98 7.38
CA THR A 17 14.53 -27.43 7.94
C THR A 17 14.51 -28.94 8.15
N GLU A 18 15.01 -29.73 7.19
CA GLU A 18 15.11 -31.19 7.34
C GLU A 18 16.12 -31.61 8.42
N ALA A 19 17.15 -30.80 8.66
CA ALA A 19 18.15 -31.04 9.70
C ALA A 19 17.69 -30.64 11.11
N ALA A 20 16.56 -29.93 11.21
CA ALA A 20 16.06 -29.36 12.45
C ALA A 20 15.56 -30.46 13.42
N THR A 21 15.58 -30.17 14.72
CA THR A 21 15.30 -31.17 15.79
C THR A 21 13.93 -30.93 16.43
N GLU A 22 13.41 -31.82 17.27
CA GLU A 22 12.10 -31.61 17.92
C GLU A 22 11.97 -30.28 18.71
N THR A 23 13.07 -29.60 19.05
CA THR A 23 13.09 -28.32 19.76
C THR A 23 13.32 -27.09 18.88
N ASP A 24 13.60 -27.29 17.60
CA ASP A 24 13.86 -26.26 16.59
C ASP A 24 13.23 -26.75 15.29
N ASN A 25 12.07 -26.22 14.91
CA ASN A 25 11.32 -26.69 13.74
C ASN A 25 11.95 -26.25 12.41
N GLY A 26 13.13 -25.62 12.43
CA GLY A 26 13.81 -25.10 11.24
C GLY A 26 13.14 -23.84 10.67
N GLY A 27 12.02 -23.41 11.25
CA GLY A 27 11.31 -22.20 10.85
C GLY A 27 12.12 -20.95 11.18
N ARG A 28 12.04 -19.95 10.31
CA ARG A 28 12.65 -18.63 10.56
C ARG A 28 11.65 -17.79 11.30
N SER A 29 12.02 -17.23 12.45
CA SER A 29 11.14 -16.40 13.25
C SER A 29 11.90 -15.26 13.88
N LEU A 30 11.27 -14.08 13.89
CA LEU A 30 11.79 -12.91 14.59
C LEU A 30 11.61 -13.02 16.12
N GLY A 31 10.86 -14.01 16.61
CA GLY A 31 10.40 -14.05 18.00
C GLY A 31 9.27 -13.05 18.27
N PHE A 32 8.51 -12.69 17.23
CA PHE A 32 7.32 -11.85 17.37
C PHE A 32 6.17 -12.66 17.97
N GLU A 33 5.65 -12.25 19.13
CA GLU A 33 4.47 -12.85 19.74
C GLU A 33 3.26 -11.92 19.56
N ILE A 34 2.21 -12.39 18.87
CA ILE A 34 1.02 -11.58 18.56
C ILE A 34 0.39 -10.98 19.83
N GLU A 35 0.32 -11.76 20.92
CA GLU A 35 -0.30 -11.33 22.18
C GLU A 35 0.52 -10.27 22.95
N GLN A 36 1.79 -10.05 22.59
CA GLN A 36 2.65 -9.05 23.25
C GLN A 36 2.97 -7.88 22.32
N HIS A 37 3.26 -8.18 21.06
CA HIS A 37 3.80 -7.23 20.09
C HIS A 37 2.77 -6.77 19.05
N GLY A 38 1.62 -7.45 18.93
CA GLY A 38 0.52 -7.01 18.07
C GLY A 38 -0.33 -5.93 18.73
N TRP A 39 -1.06 -5.14 17.93
CA TRP A 39 -2.06 -4.21 18.48
C TRP A 39 -3.21 -4.99 19.12
N ASN A 40 -3.78 -4.45 20.20
CA ASN A 40 -5.01 -4.98 20.81
C ASN A 40 -6.31 -4.45 20.16
N PHE A 41 -6.18 -3.64 19.11
CA PHE A 41 -7.29 -3.05 18.37
C PHE A 41 -7.16 -3.37 16.90
N ALA A 42 -8.31 -3.51 16.23
CA ALA A 42 -8.36 -3.85 14.81
C ALA A 42 -8.13 -2.62 13.93
N ASN A 43 -7.76 -2.89 12.69
CA ASN A 43 -7.87 -1.98 11.56
C ASN A 43 -9.26 -1.36 11.49
N TYR A 44 -9.34 -0.14 11.00
CA TYR A 44 -10.58 0.62 10.93
C TYR A 44 -10.57 1.55 9.71
N ALA A 45 -11.74 1.71 9.10
CA ALA A 45 -12.00 2.80 8.17
C ALA A 45 -11.93 4.11 8.95
N ALA A 46 -11.06 5.04 8.54
CA ALA A 46 -10.87 6.28 9.27
C ALA A 46 -12.03 7.24 9.04
N GLU A 47 -12.68 7.68 10.11
CA GLU A 47 -13.67 8.75 10.08
C GLU A 47 -12.99 10.10 9.78
N PRO A 48 -13.71 11.13 9.30
CA PRO A 48 -13.13 12.42 8.93
C PRO A 48 -12.24 13.07 10.02
N ALA A 49 -12.53 12.85 11.30
CA ALA A 49 -11.73 13.36 12.41
C ALA A 49 -10.39 12.61 12.63
N GLN A 50 -10.27 11.39 12.11
CA GLN A 50 -9.12 10.49 12.20
C GLN A 50 -8.25 10.52 10.94
N GLN A 51 -8.82 10.94 9.81
CA GLN A 51 -8.13 11.03 8.52
C GLN A 51 -6.92 11.96 8.54
N PHE A 52 -6.01 11.71 7.60
CA PHE A 52 -4.82 12.52 7.36
C PHE A 52 -5.19 13.99 7.14
N ASN A 53 -4.40 14.93 7.68
CA ASN A 53 -4.67 16.35 7.47
C ASN A 53 -3.38 17.18 7.46
N THR A 54 -3.52 18.49 7.28
CA THR A 54 -2.42 19.46 7.24
C THR A 54 -1.39 19.29 8.35
N SER A 55 -1.80 19.03 9.59
CA SER A 55 -0.86 18.85 10.70
C SER A 55 0.00 17.59 10.58
N ASP A 56 -0.53 16.51 9.97
CA ASP A 56 0.27 15.33 9.67
C ASP A 56 1.20 15.57 8.47
N ALA A 57 0.74 16.30 7.45
CA ALA A 57 1.59 16.69 6.32
C ALA A 57 2.79 17.52 6.79
N ILE A 58 2.56 18.52 7.66
CA ILE A 58 3.64 19.32 8.26
C ILE A 58 4.58 18.43 9.07
N ALA A 59 4.06 17.43 9.79
CA ALA A 59 4.90 16.52 10.56
C ALA A 59 5.77 15.61 9.67
N LEU A 60 5.32 15.27 8.46
CA LEU A 60 6.09 14.45 7.52
C LEU A 60 7.08 15.26 6.67
N PHE A 61 6.66 16.41 6.17
CA PHE A 61 7.40 17.17 5.14
C PHE A 61 7.91 18.53 5.60
N GLY A 62 7.49 18.99 6.78
CA GLY A 62 7.79 20.33 7.28
C GLY A 62 6.81 21.40 6.79
N ALA A 63 6.73 22.50 7.54
CA ALA A 63 5.81 23.60 7.22
C ALA A 63 6.21 24.33 5.93
N GLU A 64 7.50 24.45 5.65
CA GLU A 64 8.01 25.14 4.45
C GLU A 64 7.56 24.46 3.15
N SER A 65 7.47 23.12 3.13
CA SER A 65 6.98 22.37 1.97
C SER A 65 5.46 22.42 1.84
N VAL A 66 4.72 22.47 2.96
CA VAL A 66 3.26 22.35 2.96
C VAL A 66 2.56 23.70 2.81
N CYS A 67 3.05 24.74 3.47
CA CYS A 67 2.32 25.99 3.71
C CYS A 67 2.68 27.08 2.70
N SER A 68 1.68 27.72 2.10
CA SER A 68 1.86 28.90 1.24
C SER A 68 2.01 30.21 2.03
N SER A 69 1.50 30.24 3.26
CA SER A 69 1.66 31.33 4.22
C SER A 69 1.48 30.84 5.65
N ASP A 70 2.10 31.55 6.60
CA ASP A 70 2.02 31.27 8.04
C ASP A 70 1.24 32.35 8.83
N GLU A 71 0.70 33.37 8.15
CA GLU A 71 -0.06 34.43 8.80
C GLU A 71 -1.41 33.89 9.32
N GLY A 72 -1.46 33.57 10.62
CA GLY A 72 -2.66 33.07 11.30
C GLY A 72 -2.79 31.54 11.34
N GLY A 73 -1.80 30.81 10.82
CA GLY A 73 -1.76 29.35 10.71
C GLY A 73 -1.29 28.90 9.32
N CYS A 74 -1.03 27.60 9.16
CA CYS A 74 -0.65 27.04 7.86
C CYS A 74 -1.87 26.95 6.93
N THR A 75 -1.82 27.66 5.80
CA THR A 75 -2.70 27.40 4.65
C THR A 75 -1.94 26.57 3.64
N PRO A 76 -2.31 25.29 3.40
CA PRO A 76 -1.61 24.44 2.45
C PRO A 76 -1.54 25.06 1.05
N THR A 77 -0.47 24.79 0.31
CA THR A 77 -0.47 25.01 -1.14
C THR A 77 -1.57 24.17 -1.80
N PRO A 78 -2.11 24.56 -2.97
CA PRO A 78 -3.11 23.74 -3.68
C PRO A 78 -2.65 22.29 -3.88
N ALA A 79 -1.40 22.08 -4.32
CA ALA A 79 -0.84 20.75 -4.52
C ALA A 79 -0.75 19.94 -3.21
N ALA A 80 -0.33 20.57 -2.10
CA ALA A 80 -0.34 19.91 -0.80
C ALA A 80 -1.76 19.58 -0.33
N MET A 81 -2.74 20.46 -0.58
CA MET A 81 -4.14 20.23 -0.20
C MET A 81 -4.74 19.04 -0.95
N GLU A 82 -4.53 18.94 -2.26
CA GLU A 82 -5.03 17.81 -3.05
C GLU A 82 -4.39 16.49 -2.61
N TRP A 83 -3.09 16.50 -2.34
CA TRP A 83 -2.41 15.32 -1.81
C TRP A 83 -2.93 14.93 -0.41
N ILE A 84 -3.15 15.90 0.48
CA ILE A 84 -3.77 15.67 1.80
C ILE A 84 -5.16 15.02 1.64
N ASN A 85 -6.00 15.56 0.76
CA ASN A 85 -7.35 15.06 0.51
C ASN A 85 -7.33 13.64 -0.07
N MET A 86 -6.43 13.37 -1.01
CA MET A 86 -6.23 12.03 -1.58
C MET A 86 -5.89 11.01 -0.49
N VAL A 87 -4.91 11.30 0.38
CA VAL A 87 -4.54 10.39 1.48
C VAL A 87 -5.70 10.24 2.46
N ALA A 88 -6.39 11.33 2.80
CA ALA A 88 -7.54 11.31 3.70
C ALA A 88 -8.66 10.39 3.18
N GLN A 89 -9.02 10.51 1.91
CA GLN A 89 -10.07 9.70 1.28
C GLN A 89 -9.67 8.22 1.20
N ALA A 90 -8.40 7.92 0.90
CA ALA A 90 -7.92 6.55 0.87
C ALA A 90 -7.97 5.86 2.25
N MET A 91 -7.82 6.61 3.35
CA MET A 91 -7.92 6.06 4.70
C MET A 91 -9.34 5.56 5.07
N SER A 92 -10.37 5.95 4.31
CA SER A 92 -11.70 5.34 4.42
C SER A 92 -11.71 3.86 4.05
N GLY A 93 -10.71 3.40 3.28
CA GLY A 93 -10.47 1.98 2.98
C GLY A 93 -9.80 1.21 4.11
N GLY A 94 -9.29 1.88 5.14
CA GLY A 94 -8.57 1.28 6.25
C GLY A 94 -7.18 1.87 6.45
N VAL A 95 -6.54 1.52 7.57
CA VAL A 95 -5.21 2.01 7.97
C VAL A 95 -4.20 0.87 8.16
N CYS A 96 -4.45 -0.30 7.56
CA CYS A 96 -3.65 -1.53 7.76
C CYS A 96 -2.15 -1.30 7.55
N GLU A 97 -1.77 -0.57 6.49
CA GLU A 97 -0.37 -0.21 6.22
C GLU A 97 0.27 0.59 7.36
N GLY A 98 -0.44 1.59 7.89
CA GLY A 98 0.06 2.35 9.03
C GLY A 98 0.26 1.47 10.27
N MET A 99 -0.61 0.48 10.46
CA MET A 99 -0.56 -0.44 11.60
C MET A 99 0.58 -1.45 11.51
N THR A 100 0.81 -2.05 10.34
CA THR A 100 1.88 -3.03 10.13
C THR A 100 3.26 -2.37 10.22
N VAL A 101 3.44 -1.22 9.58
CA VAL A 101 4.67 -0.43 9.66
C VAL A 101 4.96 0.00 11.10
N ALA A 102 3.94 0.50 11.81
CA ALA A 102 4.12 0.94 13.20
C ALA A 102 4.50 -0.22 14.14
N ILE A 103 3.89 -1.40 13.98
CA ILE A 103 4.26 -2.56 14.79
C ILE A 103 5.68 -3.01 14.50
N LEU A 104 6.05 -3.10 13.22
CA LEU A 104 7.38 -3.57 12.83
C LEU A 104 8.46 -2.67 13.43
N ASP A 105 8.34 -1.35 13.26
CA ASP A 105 9.26 -0.38 13.85
C ASP A 105 9.35 -0.53 15.37
N ARG A 106 8.20 -0.53 16.06
CA ARG A 106 8.14 -0.67 17.53
C ARG A 106 8.78 -1.96 18.02
N PHE A 107 8.57 -3.07 17.30
CA PHE A 107 9.12 -4.37 17.63
C PHE A 107 10.64 -4.39 17.47
N LEU A 108 11.17 -3.92 16.34
CA LEU A 108 12.60 -3.91 16.06
C LEU A 108 13.39 -3.05 17.07
N VAL A 109 12.85 -1.89 17.43
CA VAL A 109 13.48 -0.98 18.41
C VAL A 109 13.08 -1.27 19.86
N ARG A 110 12.26 -2.30 20.12
CA ARG A 110 11.80 -2.73 21.44
C ARG A 110 11.17 -1.60 22.27
N THR A 111 10.26 -0.86 21.65
CA THR A 111 9.57 0.27 22.30
C THR A 111 8.67 -0.21 23.44
N ASP A 112 8.76 0.43 24.61
CA ASP A 112 7.90 0.19 25.78
C ASP A 112 6.81 1.29 25.91
N PRO A 113 5.57 0.95 26.27
CA PRO A 113 5.05 -0.42 26.45
C PRO A 113 4.93 -1.16 25.10
N GLY A 114 4.86 -2.49 25.14
CA GLY A 114 4.57 -3.31 23.95
C GLY A 114 3.28 -2.86 23.26
N ALA A 115 3.14 -3.11 21.96
CA ALA A 115 2.01 -2.61 21.18
C ALA A 115 0.65 -3.11 21.72
N PHE A 116 0.60 -4.27 22.35
CA PHE A 116 -0.61 -4.82 22.95
C PHE A 116 -1.16 -3.95 24.09
N ASP A 117 -0.29 -3.27 24.85
CA ASP A 117 -0.68 -2.43 25.98
C ASP A 117 -0.99 -0.98 25.56
N VAL A 118 -0.73 -0.63 24.30
CA VAL A 118 -1.02 0.71 23.78
C VAL A 118 -2.51 0.83 23.49
N ARG A 119 -3.11 1.92 23.97
CA ARG A 119 -4.51 2.25 23.66
C ARG A 119 -4.60 2.99 22.34
N LYS A 120 -5.64 2.71 21.57
CA LYS A 120 -6.01 3.49 20.39
C LYS A 120 -6.55 4.86 20.80
N ASP A 121 -5.64 5.78 21.08
CA ASP A 121 -5.95 7.18 21.32
C ASP A 121 -5.61 8.04 20.09
N ARG A 122 -5.92 9.34 20.17
CA ARG A 122 -5.69 10.26 19.07
C ARG A 122 -4.22 10.32 18.66
N LEU A 123 -3.26 10.25 19.59
CA LEU A 123 -1.84 10.33 19.22
C LEU A 123 -1.42 9.11 18.40
N VAL A 124 -1.90 7.92 18.79
CA VAL A 124 -1.69 6.69 18.03
C VAL A 124 -2.34 6.79 16.65
N GLU A 125 -3.61 7.18 16.58
CA GLU A 125 -4.33 7.32 15.30
C GLU A 125 -3.60 8.27 14.32
N ARG A 126 -3.06 9.39 14.83
CA ARG A 126 -2.26 10.32 14.00
C ARG A 126 -0.94 9.72 13.56
N SER A 127 -0.27 8.93 14.41
CA SER A 127 0.94 8.20 14.01
C SER A 127 0.66 7.16 12.94
N LEU A 128 -0.43 6.41 13.07
CA LEU A 128 -0.87 5.45 12.07
C LEU A 128 -1.23 6.13 10.75
N SER A 129 -1.91 7.29 10.81
CA SER A 129 -2.25 8.09 9.63
C SER A 129 -0.99 8.55 8.87
N ARG A 130 0.03 9.04 9.57
CA ARG A 130 1.30 9.42 8.96
C ARG A 130 2.01 8.24 8.30
N LEU A 131 2.10 7.10 8.98
CA LEU A 131 2.74 5.91 8.42
C LEU A 131 1.94 5.34 7.24
N PHE A 132 0.60 5.36 7.32
CA PHE A 132 -0.27 5.02 6.17
C PHE A 132 0.03 5.91 4.97
N ALA A 133 0.19 7.22 5.17
CA ALA A 133 0.48 8.18 4.10
C ALA A 133 1.82 7.90 3.39
N THR A 134 2.78 7.27 4.06
CA THR A 134 4.08 6.99 3.46
C THR A 134 4.01 6.00 2.28
N GLN A 135 2.91 5.26 2.09
CA GLN A 135 2.75 4.38 0.90
C GLN A 135 2.50 5.14 -0.41
N PHE A 136 2.24 6.45 -0.33
CA PHE A 136 2.07 7.34 -1.49
C PHE A 136 3.39 7.96 -1.94
N LEU A 137 4.50 7.70 -1.24
CA LEU A 137 5.80 8.29 -1.56
C LEU A 137 6.46 7.53 -2.71
N GLY A 138 7.04 8.26 -3.67
CA GLY A 138 7.68 7.69 -4.86
C GLY A 138 8.71 6.62 -4.53
N ASP A 139 9.64 6.91 -3.61
CA ASP A 139 10.69 5.96 -3.22
C ASP A 139 10.13 4.66 -2.62
N VAL A 140 9.03 4.74 -1.87
CA VAL A 140 8.34 3.57 -1.31
C VAL A 140 7.65 2.80 -2.43
N ILE A 141 6.95 3.48 -3.34
CA ILE A 141 6.28 2.86 -4.48
C ILE A 141 7.30 2.13 -5.35
N ASP A 142 8.44 2.75 -5.65
CA ASP A 142 9.51 2.20 -6.48
C ASP A 142 10.18 1.00 -5.80
N ALA A 143 10.51 1.09 -4.51
CA ALA A 143 11.06 -0.02 -3.75
C ALA A 143 10.09 -1.22 -3.69
N THR A 144 8.80 -0.95 -3.51
CA THR A 144 7.75 -1.97 -3.51
C THR A 144 7.57 -2.60 -4.90
N ALA A 145 7.60 -1.79 -5.96
CA ALA A 145 7.45 -2.26 -7.34
C ALA A 145 8.57 -3.22 -7.76
N GLN A 146 9.80 -2.98 -7.28
CA GLN A 146 10.93 -3.90 -7.52
C GLN A 146 10.67 -5.30 -6.97
N TRP A 147 10.03 -5.40 -5.79
CA TRP A 147 9.63 -6.66 -5.18
C TRP A 147 8.43 -7.29 -5.85
N ARG A 148 7.44 -6.49 -6.23
CA ARG A 148 6.24 -6.96 -6.96
C ARG A 148 6.59 -7.64 -8.29
N ALA A 149 7.66 -7.19 -8.94
CA ALA A 149 8.18 -7.78 -10.17
C ALA A 149 8.98 -9.07 -9.97
N GLN A 150 9.29 -9.47 -8.73
CA GLN A 150 10.04 -10.70 -8.43
C GLN A 150 9.13 -11.93 -8.50
N PRO A 151 9.64 -13.10 -8.93
CA PRO A 151 8.92 -14.36 -8.79
C PRO A 151 8.70 -14.70 -7.31
N LEU A 152 7.63 -15.44 -7.01
CA LEU A 152 7.27 -15.78 -5.63
C LEU A 152 8.40 -16.48 -4.85
N LYS A 153 9.18 -17.34 -5.51
CA LYS A 153 10.36 -17.98 -4.91
C LYS A 153 11.41 -16.98 -4.39
N ALA A 154 11.63 -15.87 -5.09
CA ALA A 154 12.56 -14.83 -4.65
C ALA A 154 12.01 -14.05 -3.45
N ILE A 155 10.69 -13.84 -3.38
CA ILE A 155 10.02 -13.26 -2.22
C ILE A 155 10.20 -14.17 -0.99
N VAL A 156 9.94 -15.47 -1.14
CA VAL A 156 10.10 -16.45 -0.05
C VAL A 156 11.56 -16.56 0.41
N ALA A 157 12.51 -16.58 -0.53
CA ALA A 157 13.93 -16.59 -0.22
C ALA A 157 14.34 -15.35 0.60
N GLU A 158 13.86 -14.16 0.23
CA GLU A 158 14.11 -12.94 1.00
C GLU A 158 13.47 -12.99 2.38
N LEU A 159 12.22 -13.44 2.50
CA LEU A 159 11.58 -13.61 3.81
C LEU A 159 12.37 -14.56 4.71
N GLY A 160 12.92 -15.65 4.16
CA GLY A 160 13.80 -16.55 4.90
C GLY A 160 15.08 -15.87 5.42
N ARG A 161 15.68 -14.97 4.62
CA ARG A 161 16.83 -14.15 5.04
C ARG A 161 16.41 -13.12 6.10
N SER A 162 15.38 -12.34 5.82
CA SER A 162 14.86 -11.27 6.68
C SER A 162 14.49 -11.79 8.08
N LEU A 163 13.72 -12.88 8.15
CA LEU A 163 13.21 -13.44 9.41
C LEU A 163 14.26 -14.21 10.22
N SER A 164 15.46 -14.44 9.67
CA SER A 164 16.55 -15.15 10.37
C SER A 164 17.31 -14.26 11.36
N ASP A 165 17.30 -12.93 11.16
CA ASP A 165 18.00 -11.99 12.01
C ASP A 165 17.30 -10.62 11.94
N PRO A 166 16.84 -10.05 13.07
CA PRO A 166 16.18 -8.74 13.10
C PRO A 166 17.11 -7.58 12.67
N ARG A 167 18.41 -7.83 12.45
CA ARG A 167 19.36 -6.85 11.89
C ARG A 167 19.38 -6.83 10.36
N ASN A 168 18.81 -7.84 9.70
CA ASN A 168 18.61 -7.81 8.25
C ASN A 168 17.51 -6.81 7.88
N GLU A 169 17.40 -6.49 6.59
CA GLU A 169 16.26 -5.71 6.10
C GLU A 169 14.94 -6.40 6.47
N GLN A 170 13.95 -5.60 6.86
CA GLN A 170 12.65 -6.10 7.31
C GLN A 170 11.55 -5.54 6.45
N TYR A 171 10.45 -6.28 6.32
CA TYR A 171 9.43 -6.00 5.32
C TYR A 171 8.02 -6.08 5.90
N THR A 172 7.12 -5.25 5.38
CA THR A 172 5.68 -5.57 5.37
C THR A 172 5.35 -6.31 4.07
N ILE A 173 4.31 -7.14 4.08
CA ILE A 173 3.80 -7.81 2.87
C ILE A 173 2.55 -7.06 2.39
N GLY A 174 2.54 -6.73 1.10
CA GLY A 174 1.34 -6.35 0.38
C GLY A 174 0.73 -7.53 -0.35
N ILE A 175 -0.58 -7.74 -0.21
CA ILE A 175 -1.35 -8.71 -1.04
C ILE A 175 -2.49 -8.00 -1.75
N TYR A 176 -2.76 -8.39 -2.98
CA TYR A 176 -3.73 -7.72 -3.85
C TYR A 176 -4.70 -8.72 -4.45
N SER A 177 -5.97 -8.33 -4.53
CA SER A 177 -7.03 -9.07 -5.21
C SER A 177 -7.93 -8.12 -6.00
N SER A 178 -8.95 -8.67 -6.67
CA SER A 178 -10.00 -7.88 -7.29
C SER A 178 -10.79 -7.00 -6.31
N HIS A 179 -10.66 -7.22 -5.00
CA HIS A 179 -11.35 -6.48 -3.95
C HIS A 179 -10.51 -5.38 -3.30
N GLY A 180 -9.23 -5.23 -3.70
CA GLY A 180 -8.32 -4.23 -3.14
C GLY A 180 -6.99 -4.81 -2.69
N GLY A 181 -6.22 -4.02 -1.94
CA GLY A 181 -4.93 -4.40 -1.39
C GLY A 181 -4.97 -4.52 0.13
N HIS A 182 -4.12 -5.34 0.73
CA HIS A 182 -3.99 -5.45 2.18
C HIS A 182 -2.53 -5.46 2.61
N SER A 183 -2.25 -4.92 3.78
CA SER A 183 -0.93 -4.91 4.40
C SER A 183 -0.94 -5.84 5.60
N VAL A 184 0.01 -6.76 5.64
CA VAL A 184 0.23 -7.69 6.75
C VAL A 184 1.71 -7.73 7.13
N LEU A 185 2.01 -8.16 8.34
CA LEU A 185 3.38 -8.23 8.84
C LEU A 185 3.84 -9.69 8.95
N PRO A 186 4.78 -10.17 8.11
CA PRO A 186 5.37 -11.49 8.30
C PRO A 186 6.19 -11.54 9.58
N TYR A 187 6.11 -12.65 10.31
CA TYR A 187 6.94 -12.84 11.50
C TYR A 187 7.53 -14.23 11.65
N GLN A 188 7.02 -15.21 10.93
CA GLN A 188 7.58 -16.56 10.90
C GLN A 188 7.36 -17.22 9.55
N LEU A 189 8.32 -18.03 9.11
CA LEU A 189 8.28 -18.83 7.90
C LEU A 189 8.52 -20.30 8.26
N GLU A 190 7.65 -21.19 7.76
CA GLU A 190 7.72 -22.63 7.98
C GLU A 190 7.53 -23.37 6.65
N TRP A 191 8.41 -24.33 6.33
CA TRP A 191 8.19 -25.22 5.20
C TRP A 191 7.23 -26.34 5.58
N VAL A 192 6.13 -26.45 4.84
CA VAL A 192 5.15 -27.54 4.99
C VAL A 192 5.65 -28.80 4.26
N ASP A 193 6.22 -28.60 3.08
CA ASP A 193 6.96 -29.59 2.30
C ASP A 193 7.97 -28.86 1.39
N ARG A 194 8.68 -29.58 0.51
CA ARG A 194 9.73 -29.00 -0.36
C ARG A 194 9.26 -27.89 -1.29
N THR A 195 7.95 -27.75 -1.51
CA THR A 195 7.36 -26.79 -2.46
C THR A 195 6.37 -25.83 -1.82
N ASN A 196 5.89 -26.14 -0.62
CA ASN A 196 4.89 -25.34 0.07
C ASN A 196 5.47 -24.70 1.33
N VAL A 197 5.31 -23.38 1.43
CA VAL A 197 5.76 -22.55 2.56
C VAL A 197 4.57 -21.87 3.20
N ARG A 198 4.52 -21.89 4.52
CA ARG A 198 3.58 -21.13 5.33
C ARG A 198 4.30 -19.93 5.93
N VAL A 199 3.85 -18.73 5.57
CA VAL A 199 4.33 -17.48 6.15
C VAL A 199 3.30 -17.00 7.16
N TYR A 200 3.60 -17.13 8.45
CA TYR A 200 2.80 -16.61 9.54
C TYR A 200 2.88 -15.09 9.60
N ILE A 201 1.74 -14.46 9.79
CA ILE A 201 1.56 -13.02 9.70
C ILE A 201 0.77 -12.46 10.88
N TYR A 202 1.09 -11.24 11.29
CA TYR A 202 0.15 -10.39 12.01
C TYR A 202 -0.77 -9.71 10.98
N ASP A 203 -2.07 -9.96 11.10
CA ASP A 203 -3.10 -9.30 10.32
C ASP A 203 -3.78 -8.20 11.16
N PRO A 204 -3.68 -6.91 10.77
CA PRO A 204 -4.33 -5.84 11.51
C PRO A 204 -5.87 -5.94 11.51
N ASN A 205 -6.51 -6.69 10.61
CA ASN A 205 -7.96 -6.93 10.65
C ASN A 205 -8.37 -7.94 11.73
N TRP A 206 -7.46 -8.81 12.15
CA TRP A 206 -7.71 -9.89 13.11
C TRP A 206 -6.66 -9.88 14.24
N PRO A 207 -6.60 -8.80 15.04
CA PRO A 207 -5.63 -8.69 16.14
C PRO A 207 -5.82 -9.84 17.14
N GLY A 208 -4.71 -10.46 17.55
CA GLY A 208 -4.72 -11.60 18.48
C GLY A 208 -4.88 -12.96 17.81
N GLU A 209 -5.26 -13.02 16.54
CA GLU A 209 -5.48 -14.29 15.83
C GLU A 209 -4.22 -14.75 15.09
N ILE A 210 -3.95 -16.05 15.13
CA ILE A 210 -2.90 -16.66 14.31
C ILE A 210 -3.42 -16.74 12.87
N ARG A 211 -2.65 -16.19 11.94
CA ARG A 211 -2.95 -16.12 10.51
C ARG A 211 -1.68 -16.42 9.71
N TRP A 212 -1.85 -16.85 8.46
CA TRP A 212 -0.72 -17.13 7.57
C TRP A 212 -1.12 -16.96 6.11
N ILE A 213 -0.10 -16.87 5.25
CA ILE A 213 -0.21 -17.00 3.79
C ILE A 213 0.45 -18.32 3.40
N ASP A 214 -0.29 -19.19 2.72
CA ASP A 214 0.27 -20.41 2.14
C ASP A 214 0.81 -20.08 0.73
N MET A 215 2.06 -20.45 0.45
CA MET A 215 2.81 -20.12 -0.77
C MET A 215 3.37 -21.39 -1.41
N ASP A 216 2.98 -21.65 -2.65
CA ASP A 216 3.56 -22.70 -3.49
C ASP A 216 4.69 -22.08 -4.34
N VAL A 217 5.95 -22.32 -3.95
CA VAL A 217 7.11 -21.74 -4.62
C VAL A 217 7.38 -22.37 -5.99
N LYS A 218 6.82 -23.55 -6.26
CA LYS A 218 6.99 -24.26 -7.53
C LYS A 218 5.97 -23.75 -8.56
N GLU A 219 4.70 -23.66 -8.18
CA GLU A 219 3.64 -23.15 -9.04
C GLU A 219 3.61 -21.61 -9.06
N GLY A 220 4.29 -20.96 -8.11
CA GLY A 220 4.39 -19.50 -8.02
C GLY A 220 3.08 -18.84 -7.58
N THR A 221 2.32 -19.52 -6.72
CA THR A 221 0.98 -19.07 -6.27
C THR A 221 0.90 -18.93 -4.76
N TRP A 222 0.02 -18.07 -4.28
CA TRP A 222 -0.24 -17.87 -2.85
C TRP A 222 -1.75 -17.86 -2.56
N VAL A 223 -2.13 -18.21 -1.33
CA VAL A 223 -3.50 -18.18 -0.82
C VAL A 223 -3.53 -17.57 0.59
N PHE A 224 -4.51 -16.70 0.83
CA PHE A 224 -4.76 -16.04 2.11
C PHE A 224 -6.24 -16.04 2.46
N ALA A 225 -6.63 -16.64 3.59
CA ALA A 225 -8.01 -16.71 4.06
C ALA A 225 -8.49 -15.37 4.67
N PHE A 226 -8.67 -14.34 3.83
CA PHE A 226 -8.91 -12.95 4.25
C PHE A 226 -10.16 -12.77 5.15
N ALA A 227 -11.31 -13.29 4.72
CA ALA A 227 -12.59 -13.07 5.40
C ALA A 227 -12.99 -14.21 6.34
N ALA A 228 -12.24 -15.32 6.36
CA ALA A 228 -12.56 -16.46 7.18
C ALA A 228 -12.06 -16.26 8.63
N THR A 229 -12.94 -16.49 9.60
CA THR A 229 -12.53 -16.54 11.02
C THR A 229 -11.62 -17.75 11.29
N ASN A 230 -11.85 -18.85 10.57
CA ASN A 230 -10.97 -20.00 10.52
C ASN A 230 -10.02 -19.89 9.31
N PRO A 231 -8.70 -19.69 9.52
CA PRO A 231 -7.74 -19.53 8.44
C PRO A 231 -7.55 -20.79 7.57
N ASP A 232 -8.03 -21.95 8.01
CA ASP A 232 -8.06 -23.19 7.20
C ASP A 232 -9.26 -23.26 6.22
N GLU A 233 -10.23 -22.33 6.30
CA GLU A 233 -11.39 -22.32 5.40
C GLU A 233 -11.11 -21.49 4.15
N ALA A 234 -11.38 -22.08 2.98
CA ALA A 234 -11.18 -21.42 1.68
C ALA A 234 -12.28 -20.39 1.32
N ALA A 235 -13.32 -20.25 2.14
CA ALA A 235 -14.41 -19.31 1.85
C ALA A 235 -13.85 -17.88 1.80
N ASP A 236 -14.08 -17.21 0.66
CA ASP A 236 -13.63 -15.84 0.40
C ASP A 236 -12.11 -15.63 0.54
N ALA A 237 -11.32 -16.70 0.34
CA ALA A 237 -9.87 -16.61 0.29
C ALA A 237 -9.39 -15.77 -0.90
N TRP A 238 -8.40 -14.94 -0.66
CA TRP A 238 -7.65 -14.25 -1.69
C TRP A 238 -6.57 -15.20 -2.19
N ALA A 239 -6.33 -15.17 -3.49
CA ALA A 239 -5.28 -15.95 -4.11
C ALA A 239 -4.64 -15.15 -5.24
N GLY A 240 -3.40 -15.49 -5.56
CA GLY A 240 -2.66 -14.79 -6.60
C GLY A 240 -1.30 -15.43 -6.89
N GLY A 241 -0.43 -14.64 -7.52
CA GLY A 241 0.91 -15.06 -7.91
C GLY A 241 1.78 -13.85 -8.20
N LEU A 242 2.61 -13.94 -9.24
CA LEU A 242 3.45 -12.83 -9.71
C LEU A 242 2.60 -11.56 -9.91
N GLY A 243 3.08 -10.42 -9.41
CA GLY A 243 2.41 -9.13 -9.55
C GLY A 243 1.36 -8.81 -8.48
N THR A 244 0.85 -9.80 -7.75
CA THR A 244 -0.23 -9.60 -6.76
C THR A 244 0.20 -9.77 -5.30
N ILE A 245 1.50 -9.93 -5.06
CA ILE A 245 2.13 -9.90 -3.74
C ILE A 245 3.45 -9.12 -3.83
N ASP A 246 3.77 -8.33 -2.81
CA ASP A 246 5.02 -7.60 -2.73
C ASP A 246 5.57 -7.49 -1.31
N LEU A 247 6.86 -7.16 -1.23
CA LEU A 247 7.53 -6.74 0.00
C LEU A 247 7.73 -5.23 -0.04
N THR A 248 7.41 -4.55 1.04
CA THR A 248 7.76 -3.14 1.23
C THR A 248 8.86 -3.04 2.29
N PRO A 249 10.11 -2.68 1.94
CA PRO A 249 11.20 -2.59 2.89
C PRO A 249 10.96 -1.48 3.91
N ILE A 250 11.29 -1.73 5.18
CA ILE A 250 11.16 -0.71 6.23
C ILE A 250 12.14 0.44 6.00
N SER A 251 13.32 0.16 5.43
CA SER A 251 14.33 1.18 5.10
C SER A 251 13.88 2.21 4.06
N SER A 252 12.93 1.87 3.17
CA SER A 252 12.36 2.87 2.25
C SER A 252 11.46 3.88 2.97
N ARG A 253 11.20 3.68 4.27
CA ARG A 253 10.40 4.56 5.13
C ARG A 253 11.27 5.35 6.12
N GLU A 254 12.57 5.51 5.85
CA GLU A 254 13.45 6.38 6.63
C GLU A 254 13.27 7.85 6.25
N ALA A 255 12.96 8.68 7.25
CA ALA A 255 12.89 10.14 7.07
C ALA A 255 14.31 10.75 6.91
N PRO A 256 14.47 11.90 6.23
CA PRO A 256 13.43 12.78 5.70
C PRO A 256 12.80 12.27 4.39
N PHE A 257 11.49 12.49 4.23
CA PHE A 257 10.78 12.16 3.01
C PHE A 257 10.78 13.33 2.03
N PRO A 258 11.04 13.10 0.73
CA PRO A 258 10.74 14.11 -0.28
C PRO A 258 9.24 14.38 -0.32
N GLU A 259 8.81 15.64 -0.42
CA GLU A 259 7.39 15.92 -0.55
C GLU A 259 6.85 15.46 -1.93
N PRO A 260 5.77 14.65 -1.98
CA PRO A 260 5.30 14.01 -3.20
C PRO A 260 4.61 14.96 -4.19
N PHE A 261 4.30 16.18 -3.74
CA PHE A 261 3.67 17.23 -4.53
C PHE A 261 4.67 18.31 -4.98
N SER A 262 5.97 18.10 -4.79
CA SER A 262 7.02 18.98 -5.31
C SER A 262 6.95 19.05 -6.83
N GLY A 263 7.08 20.25 -7.41
CA GLY A 263 7.02 20.47 -8.86
C GLY A 263 5.61 20.43 -9.48
N ALA A 264 4.58 20.05 -8.71
CA ALA A 264 3.20 20.10 -9.18
C ALA A 264 2.79 21.56 -9.47
N GLY A 265 2.39 21.85 -10.70
CA GLY A 265 2.04 23.20 -11.11
C GLY A 265 3.21 24.18 -11.28
N SER A 266 4.46 23.73 -11.23
CA SER A 266 5.65 24.59 -11.45
C SER A 266 6.12 24.68 -12.90
N GLY A 267 5.59 23.83 -13.79
CA GLY A 267 6.06 23.66 -15.17
C GLY A 267 7.31 22.79 -15.31
N GLU A 268 7.70 22.05 -14.26
CA GLU A 268 8.86 21.16 -14.25
C GLU A 268 8.40 19.69 -14.10
N GLY A 269 8.63 18.83 -15.11
CA GLY A 269 8.28 17.41 -15.07
C GLY A 269 8.61 16.61 -16.34
N ALA A 270 8.07 15.40 -16.45
CA ALA A 270 8.29 14.45 -17.56
C ALA A 270 7.11 14.36 -18.57
N GLY A 271 6.16 15.29 -18.50
CA GLY A 271 4.90 15.28 -19.24
C GLY A 271 3.88 14.29 -18.68
N GLY A 272 2.62 14.42 -19.13
CA GLY A 272 1.52 13.51 -18.83
C GLY A 272 0.70 13.86 -17.58
N LEU A 273 -0.18 12.93 -17.19
CA LEU A 273 -1.09 13.04 -16.05
C LEU A 273 -0.77 11.97 -15.01
N LEU A 274 -0.75 12.37 -13.74
CA LEU A 274 -0.76 11.45 -12.60
C LEU A 274 -2.13 11.51 -11.92
N LEU A 275 -2.83 10.39 -11.90
CA LEU A 275 -4.20 10.30 -11.41
C LEU A 275 -4.23 9.44 -10.16
N ALA A 276 -5.02 9.84 -9.16
CA ALA A 276 -5.43 8.99 -8.06
C ALA A 276 -6.94 8.84 -8.10
N ILE A 277 -7.42 7.60 -8.27
CA ILE A 277 -8.83 7.27 -8.40
C ILE A 277 -9.25 6.47 -7.18
N THR A 278 -10.01 7.08 -6.28
CA THR A 278 -10.58 6.46 -5.09
C THR A 278 -12.03 6.06 -5.36
N SER A 279 -12.37 4.78 -5.15
CA SER A 279 -13.72 4.26 -5.40
C SER A 279 -14.06 3.10 -4.43
N PRO A 280 -15.33 2.98 -3.99
CA PRO A 280 -15.79 1.93 -3.09
C PRO A 280 -15.99 0.55 -3.76
N ASP A 281 -16.08 0.51 -5.09
CA ASP A 281 -16.40 -0.71 -5.85
C ASP A 281 -15.50 -0.93 -7.07
N ARG A 282 -14.53 -0.04 -7.31
CA ARG A 282 -13.61 -0.07 -8.46
C ARG A 282 -14.34 -0.01 -9.81
N ASN A 283 -15.59 0.47 -9.82
CA ASN A 283 -16.41 0.57 -11.03
C ASN A 283 -16.08 1.85 -11.79
N TRP A 284 -14.88 1.89 -12.36
CA TRP A 284 -14.42 2.98 -13.19
C TRP A 284 -13.59 2.47 -14.38
N THR A 285 -13.62 3.22 -15.47
CA THR A 285 -12.78 2.99 -16.65
C THR A 285 -12.07 4.28 -17.01
N LEU A 286 -10.75 4.23 -17.05
CA LEU A 286 -9.89 5.28 -17.57
C LEU A 286 -9.59 5.00 -19.04
N THR A 287 -9.74 6.00 -19.90
CA THR A 287 -9.43 5.95 -21.33
C THR A 287 -8.39 7.02 -21.66
N ASP A 288 -7.21 6.57 -22.10
CA ASP A 288 -6.17 7.44 -22.65
C ASP A 288 -6.59 7.96 -24.05
N ALA A 289 -6.04 9.09 -24.47
CA ALA A 289 -6.24 9.70 -25.78
C ALA A 289 -5.90 8.76 -26.96
N ASP A 290 -5.02 7.76 -26.76
CA ASP A 290 -4.71 6.75 -27.77
C ASP A 290 -5.76 5.60 -27.84
N GLY A 291 -6.76 5.64 -26.96
CA GLY A 291 -7.83 4.65 -26.84
C GLY A 291 -7.50 3.47 -25.92
N THR A 292 -6.33 3.45 -25.30
CA THR A 292 -5.97 2.45 -24.28
C THR A 292 -6.85 2.62 -23.05
N THR A 293 -7.41 1.53 -22.54
CA THR A 293 -8.27 1.55 -21.37
C THR A 293 -7.65 0.83 -20.18
N THR A 294 -7.87 1.38 -18.99
CA THR A 294 -7.55 0.76 -17.71
C THR A 294 -8.82 0.72 -16.87
N LYS A 295 -9.22 -0.48 -16.45
CA LYS A 295 -10.42 -0.65 -15.63
C LYS A 295 -10.04 -0.78 -14.17
N GLY A 296 -10.91 -0.26 -13.31
CA GLY A 296 -10.69 -0.26 -11.88
C GLY A 296 -10.60 -1.65 -11.29
N ASP A 297 -11.44 -2.61 -11.71
CA ASP A 297 -11.44 -3.99 -11.21
C ASP A 297 -10.22 -4.82 -11.66
N GLU A 298 -9.60 -4.42 -12.76
CA GLU A 298 -8.37 -4.99 -13.32
C GLU A 298 -7.10 -4.19 -12.92
N ALA A 299 -7.25 -3.06 -12.19
CA ALA A 299 -6.13 -2.17 -11.85
C ALA A 299 -5.17 -2.80 -10.83
N ILE A 300 -4.22 -3.59 -11.33
CA ILE A 300 -3.11 -4.18 -10.58
C ILE A 300 -1.86 -3.33 -10.81
N PRO A 301 -1.11 -2.97 -9.76
CA PRO A 301 0.10 -2.18 -9.93
C PRO A 301 1.16 -2.87 -10.79
N GLY A 302 1.74 -2.12 -11.74
CA GLY A 302 2.71 -2.59 -12.72
C GLY A 302 2.13 -2.81 -14.12
N GLU A 303 0.80 -2.77 -14.27
CA GLU A 303 0.09 -2.98 -15.54
C GLU A 303 -0.70 -1.73 -15.94
N GLY A 304 -0.89 -1.49 -17.25
CA GLY A 304 -1.79 -0.43 -17.75
C GLY A 304 -1.48 0.99 -17.26
N GLY A 305 -0.25 1.28 -16.85
CA GLY A 305 0.13 2.57 -16.25
C GLY A 305 -0.26 2.72 -14.77
N VAL A 306 -0.88 1.71 -14.15
CA VAL A 306 -1.12 1.67 -12.70
C VAL A 306 0.22 1.52 -12.00
N ILE A 307 0.67 2.56 -11.29
CA ILE A 307 1.96 2.54 -10.57
C ILE A 307 1.81 2.03 -9.14
N ALA A 308 0.64 2.25 -8.52
CA ALA A 308 0.36 1.78 -7.18
C ALA A 308 -1.14 1.52 -6.98
N SER A 309 -1.43 0.61 -6.05
CA SER A 309 -2.76 0.36 -5.49
C SER A 309 -2.60 0.47 -3.99
N ILE A 310 -3.33 1.41 -3.42
CA ILE A 310 -3.23 1.76 -2.00
C ILE A 310 -3.92 0.66 -1.19
N LYS A 311 -3.19 0.16 -0.19
CA LYS A 311 -3.63 -0.98 0.63
C LYS A 311 -4.72 -0.51 1.60
N GLY A 312 -5.88 -1.17 1.56
CA GLY A 312 -7.09 -0.92 2.33
C GLY A 312 -8.04 -2.12 2.31
N SER A 313 -8.64 -2.45 3.46
CA SER A 313 -9.40 -3.68 3.70
C SER A 313 -10.93 -3.53 3.68
N PHE A 314 -11.45 -2.30 3.59
CA PHE A 314 -12.88 -2.01 3.76
C PHE A 314 -13.59 -1.59 2.47
N GLY A 315 -13.14 -2.12 1.33
CA GLY A 315 -13.79 -1.95 0.01
C GLY A 315 -13.45 -0.66 -0.73
N VAL A 316 -13.21 0.45 0.00
CA VAL A 316 -12.66 1.66 -0.63
C VAL A 316 -11.22 1.41 -1.04
N THR A 317 -10.95 1.59 -2.32
CA THR A 317 -9.64 1.39 -2.93
C THR A 317 -9.18 2.67 -3.60
N THR A 318 -7.87 2.87 -3.70
CA THR A 318 -7.30 3.98 -4.47
C THR A 318 -6.24 3.42 -5.42
N ALA A 319 -6.39 3.68 -6.72
CA ALA A 319 -5.37 3.37 -7.71
C ALA A 319 -4.63 4.65 -8.12
N ILE A 320 -3.31 4.59 -8.19
CA ILE A 320 -2.48 5.65 -8.76
C ILE A 320 -2.11 5.23 -10.18
N VAL A 321 -2.51 6.03 -11.16
CA VAL A 321 -2.34 5.74 -12.59
C VAL A 321 -1.54 6.86 -13.23
N ARG A 322 -0.50 6.50 -13.98
CA ARG A 322 0.27 7.42 -14.82
C ARG A 322 -0.18 7.28 -16.26
N VAL A 323 -0.62 8.38 -16.84
CA VAL A 323 -1.03 8.48 -18.24
C VAL A 323 -0.03 9.37 -18.98
N PRO A 324 0.59 8.91 -20.08
CA PRO A 324 1.62 9.69 -20.78
C PRO A 324 1.04 10.85 -21.59
N SER A 325 -0.22 10.78 -22.01
CA SER A 325 -0.88 11.84 -22.76
C SER A 325 -1.30 13.02 -21.88
N ALA A 326 -1.63 14.13 -22.52
CA ALA A 326 -2.14 15.34 -21.87
C ALA A 326 -3.67 15.32 -21.66
N GLN A 327 -4.35 14.25 -22.09
CA GLN A 327 -5.80 14.13 -22.06
C GLN A 327 -6.23 12.74 -21.61
N VAL A 328 -7.21 12.67 -20.72
CA VAL A 328 -7.81 11.43 -20.26
C VAL A 328 -9.29 11.59 -19.99
N ASP A 329 -10.06 10.55 -20.28
CA ASP A 329 -11.46 10.44 -19.90
C ASP A 329 -11.63 9.33 -18.86
N ILE A 330 -12.42 9.59 -17.82
CA ILE A 330 -12.72 8.63 -16.75
C ILE A 330 -14.23 8.50 -16.65
N GLU A 331 -14.73 7.29 -16.83
CA GLU A 331 -16.13 6.94 -16.59
C GLU A 331 -16.23 6.21 -15.25
N THR A 332 -17.20 6.59 -14.42
CA THR A 332 -17.48 5.93 -13.14
C THR A 332 -18.93 5.44 -13.12
N GLY A 333 -19.14 4.21 -12.65
CA GLY A 333 -20.48 3.65 -12.47
C GLY A 333 -21.07 3.88 -11.08
N SER A 334 -20.32 4.54 -10.19
CA SER A 334 -20.66 4.78 -8.79
C SER A 334 -19.93 6.03 -8.28
N GLU A 335 -20.02 6.28 -6.96
CA GLU A 335 -19.25 7.31 -6.27
C GLU A 335 -17.74 7.15 -6.52
N ALA A 336 -17.06 8.25 -6.79
CA ALA A 336 -15.62 8.28 -6.95
C ALA A 336 -15.03 9.62 -6.55
N PHE A 337 -13.80 9.59 -6.05
CA PHE A 337 -12.98 10.78 -5.85
C PHE A 337 -11.74 10.66 -6.72
N VAL A 338 -11.55 11.61 -7.64
CA VAL A 338 -10.44 11.60 -8.60
C VAL A 338 -9.58 12.84 -8.38
N VAL A 339 -8.28 12.64 -8.19
CA VAL A 339 -7.28 13.70 -8.20
C VAL A 339 -6.43 13.56 -9.44
N VAL A 340 -6.17 14.66 -10.13
CA VAL A 340 -5.18 14.75 -11.20
C VAL A 340 -4.07 15.71 -10.80
N GLN A 341 -2.84 15.32 -11.08
CA GLN A 341 -1.65 16.15 -10.97
C GLN A 341 -0.95 16.21 -12.32
N THR A 342 -0.60 17.44 -12.71
CA THR A 342 0.14 17.75 -13.93
C THR A 342 1.31 18.66 -13.58
N GLU A 343 2.17 18.94 -14.56
CA GLU A 343 3.22 19.95 -14.42
C GLU A 343 2.65 21.36 -14.20
N THR A 344 1.42 21.60 -14.61
CA THR A 344 0.83 22.93 -14.75
C THR A 344 -0.26 23.21 -13.73
N GLY A 345 -0.74 22.17 -13.04
CA GLY A 345 -1.65 22.32 -11.92
C GLY A 345 -2.05 20.99 -11.28
N VAL A 346 -2.97 21.10 -10.32
CA VAL A 346 -3.67 19.99 -9.69
C VAL A 346 -5.16 20.30 -9.70
N ALA A 347 -5.98 19.26 -9.79
CA ALA A 347 -7.42 19.38 -9.62
C ALA A 347 -7.97 18.09 -8.99
N SER A 348 -9.10 18.20 -8.30
CA SER A 348 -9.87 17.04 -7.87
C SER A 348 -11.34 17.19 -8.17
N VAL A 349 -12.00 16.04 -8.32
CA VAL A 349 -13.43 15.91 -8.59
C VAL A 349 -13.98 14.84 -7.67
N GLU A 350 -15.08 15.17 -6.99
CA GLU A 350 -15.88 14.22 -6.23
C GLU A 350 -17.21 14.00 -6.99
N LEU A 351 -17.45 12.75 -7.37
CA LEU A 351 -18.71 12.29 -7.94
C LEU A 351 -19.45 11.49 -6.87
N ALA A 352 -20.67 11.91 -6.53
CA ALA A 352 -21.53 11.20 -5.57
C ALA A 352 -22.30 10.03 -6.20
N GLU A 353 -22.28 9.92 -7.53
CA GLU A 353 -22.96 8.89 -8.32
C GLU A 353 -22.22 8.69 -9.66
N ALA A 354 -22.73 7.81 -10.52
CA ALA A 354 -22.16 7.55 -11.83
C ALA A 354 -21.99 8.84 -12.67
N GLY A 355 -20.86 8.95 -13.36
CA GLY A 355 -20.54 10.11 -14.17
C GLY A 355 -19.32 9.92 -15.05
N SER A 356 -18.94 10.98 -15.75
CA SER A 356 -17.72 11.06 -16.54
C SER A 356 -16.94 12.31 -16.20
N ILE A 357 -15.61 12.19 -16.23
CA ILE A 357 -14.65 13.24 -15.96
C ILE A 357 -13.66 13.28 -17.11
N GLY A 358 -13.54 14.41 -17.79
CA GLY A 358 -12.50 14.67 -18.78
C GLY A 358 -11.45 15.63 -18.22
N PHE A 359 -10.18 15.26 -18.30
CA PHE A 359 -9.07 16.17 -18.04
C PHE A 359 -8.28 16.40 -19.32
N GLU A 360 -7.95 17.66 -19.60
CA GLU A 360 -7.11 18.03 -20.75
C GLU A 360 -6.18 19.18 -20.36
N VAL A 361 -4.88 19.01 -20.57
CA VAL A 361 -3.89 20.09 -20.48
C VAL A 361 -3.73 20.72 -21.87
N SER A 362 -4.05 22.02 -21.97
CA SER A 362 -3.92 22.76 -23.23
C SER A 362 -2.46 22.82 -23.71
N GLU A 363 -2.18 22.41 -24.95
CA GLU A 363 -0.84 22.56 -25.52
C GLU A 363 -0.40 24.05 -25.62
N GLU A 364 -1.36 24.96 -25.83
CA GLU A 364 -1.07 26.38 -26.07
C GLU A 364 -0.92 27.17 -24.77
N THR A 365 -1.86 27.03 -23.84
CA THR A 365 -1.84 27.81 -22.58
C THR A 365 -1.23 27.06 -21.41
N GLN A 366 -1.04 25.75 -21.55
CA GLN A 366 -0.63 24.85 -20.47
C GLN A 366 -1.65 24.78 -19.32
N ASP A 367 -2.86 25.33 -19.50
CA ASP A 367 -3.91 25.27 -18.49
C ASP A 367 -4.52 23.87 -18.42
N LEU A 368 -4.74 23.39 -17.19
CA LEU A 368 -5.54 22.19 -16.93
C LEU A 368 -7.03 22.56 -17.02
N SER A 369 -7.71 21.95 -17.97
CA SER A 369 -9.16 22.02 -18.14
C SER A 369 -9.83 20.74 -17.63
N LEU A 370 -11.05 20.92 -17.11
CA LEU A 370 -11.85 19.88 -16.48
C LEU A 370 -13.26 19.95 -17.05
N ASP A 371 -13.76 18.83 -17.55
CA ASP A 371 -15.16 18.63 -17.91
C ASP A 371 -15.78 17.54 -17.02
N VAL A 372 -16.98 17.78 -16.48
CA VAL A 372 -17.66 16.85 -15.58
C VAL A 372 -19.11 16.71 -16.01
N ALA A 373 -19.53 15.46 -16.25
CA ALA A 373 -20.92 15.12 -16.49
C ALA A 373 -21.40 14.08 -15.47
N THR A 374 -22.57 14.31 -14.89
CA THR A 374 -23.21 13.40 -13.93
C THR A 374 -24.47 12.80 -14.55
N GLY A 375 -24.58 11.46 -14.51
CA GLY A 375 -25.81 10.74 -14.85
C GLY A 375 -26.19 10.65 -16.34
N THR A 376 -26.55 9.42 -16.75
CA THR A 376 -27.63 9.15 -17.71
C THR A 376 -28.59 8.13 -17.12
#